data_AF-A0A962E0C6-F1
#
_entry.id   AF-A0A962E0C6-F1
#
_cell.length_a   1.000
_cell.length_b   1.000
_cell.length_c   1.000
_cell.angle_alpha   90.00
_cell.angle_beta   90.00
_cell.angle_gamma   90.00
#
_symmetry.space_group_name_H-M   'P 1'
#
loop_
_entity.id
_entity.type
_entity.pdbx_description
1 polymer ?
#
loop_
_entity_poly.entity_id
_entity_poly.type
_entity_poly.pdbx_seq_one_letter_code
_entity_poly.pdbx_strand_id
1 'polypeptide(L)'
;MSGTDGRRGATLAWRERDQPLPANLDCYELDLSGYRLEGLPTDLRVASRLILDGSPRLRSLPENLKVGSLSLRNCMALEALPEGLECWFLDLSGCEHFHQWPQQAVVRNGSLILRDCRRLAALPEWLSRLANLDLAGCPQIDRVPEQLVLTGWLDLAATAITALPAQMGDTRLRWRGVRIDQRVAFQPESLTASEILQERNAELRRVKIERMGALEFAQQANAQVLDEDRDPGGPRRLLRIDLQEDEPLVGLNCRCPSTGREYLLRVPPQMKSCHQAAAWIAGFDDPSDYHPDHES
;
A
#
# COMPACT_ATOMS: atom_id res chain seq x y z
N MET A 1 -21.57 45.53 11.77
CA MET A 1 -21.65 45.36 13.23
C MET A 1 -22.00 43.92 13.53
N SER A 2 -21.19 43.30 14.39
CA SER A 2 -21.43 42.11 15.23
C SER A 2 -22.09 40.87 14.63
N GLY A 3 -21.31 39.79 14.56
CA GLY A 3 -21.80 38.43 14.38
C GLY A 3 -20.67 37.40 14.46
N THR A 4 -19.85 37.47 15.50
CA THR A 4 -18.92 36.41 15.88
C THR A 4 -19.71 35.16 16.25
N ASP A 5 -19.82 34.19 15.34
CA ASP A 5 -20.23 32.83 15.69
C ASP A 5 -18.99 31.95 15.70
N GLY A 6 -18.37 31.87 16.88
CA GLY A 6 -17.29 30.95 17.17
C GLY A 6 -17.83 29.52 17.16
N ARG A 7 -17.90 28.91 15.98
CA ARG A 7 -18.17 27.47 15.86
C ARG A 7 -16.90 26.67 16.14
N ARG A 8 -16.57 26.56 17.43
CA ARG A 8 -15.67 25.51 17.90
C ARG A 8 -16.44 24.18 17.83
N GLY A 9 -16.08 23.32 16.88
CA GLY A 9 -16.45 21.90 16.88
C GLY A 9 -17.50 21.44 15.85
N ALA A 10 -17.89 22.25 14.87
CA ALA A 10 -18.79 21.79 13.81
C ALA A 10 -18.01 21.35 12.56
N THR A 11 -18.05 20.06 12.23
CA THR A 11 -17.69 19.55 10.90
C THR A 11 -18.61 20.22 9.88
N LEU A 12 -18.07 21.13 9.06
CA LEU A 12 -18.81 21.74 7.96
C LEU A 12 -19.00 20.69 6.85
N ALA A 13 -20.11 19.97 6.89
CA ALA A 13 -20.57 19.20 5.74
C ALA A 13 -21.18 20.17 4.72
N TRP A 14 -20.40 20.57 3.72
CA TRP A 14 -20.87 21.41 2.63
C TRP A 14 -21.94 20.67 1.80
N ARG A 15 -23.04 21.35 1.47
CA ARG A 15 -24.28 20.64 1.07
C ARG A 15 -24.26 20.09 -0.36
N GLU A 16 -23.34 20.54 -1.21
CA GLU A 16 -23.25 20.12 -2.62
C GLU A 16 -21.80 19.83 -3.00
N ARG A 17 -21.53 18.61 -3.45
CA ARG A 17 -20.17 18.08 -3.72
C ARG A 17 -19.46 18.72 -4.92
N ASP A 18 -20.20 19.50 -5.71
CA ASP A 18 -19.76 20.10 -6.97
C ASP A 18 -19.64 21.64 -6.88
N GLN A 19 -20.01 22.27 -5.76
CA GLN A 19 -19.92 23.73 -5.61
C GLN A 19 -18.52 24.16 -5.14
N PRO A 20 -18.02 25.33 -5.59
CA PRO A 20 -16.79 25.89 -5.07
C PRO A 20 -16.95 26.29 -3.60
N LEU A 21 -15.89 26.10 -2.83
CA LEU A 21 -15.85 26.55 -1.43
C LEU A 21 -15.84 28.08 -1.36
N PRO A 22 -16.45 28.68 -0.32
CA PRO A 22 -16.36 30.11 -0.13
C PRO A 22 -14.93 30.55 0.20
N ALA A 23 -14.59 31.76 -0.24
CA ALA A 23 -13.36 32.43 0.17
C ALA A 23 -13.33 32.69 1.69
N ASN A 24 -12.14 32.81 2.25
CA ASN A 24 -11.83 33.07 3.66
C ASN A 24 -12.40 32.04 4.64
N LEU A 25 -12.50 30.79 4.20
CA LEU A 25 -12.93 29.72 5.08
C LEU A 25 -11.87 29.47 6.16
N ASP A 26 -12.24 29.71 7.41
CA ASP A 26 -11.40 29.52 8.60
C ASP A 26 -12.11 28.59 9.57
N CYS A 27 -11.52 27.41 9.81
CA CYS A 27 -12.12 26.39 10.65
C CYS A 27 -11.07 25.51 11.35
N TYR A 28 -11.49 24.79 12.38
CA TYR A 28 -10.62 23.87 13.11
C TYR A 28 -10.41 22.57 12.32
N GLU A 29 -11.48 21.97 11.81
CA GLU A 29 -11.45 20.78 10.94
C GLU A 29 -12.38 20.97 9.75
N LEU A 30 -12.00 20.39 8.62
CA LEU A 30 -12.75 20.42 7.37
C LEU A 30 -12.66 19.04 6.70
N ASP A 31 -13.83 18.44 6.47
CA ASP A 31 -13.96 17.17 5.75
C ASP A 31 -14.73 17.40 4.45
N LEU A 32 -14.05 17.16 3.34
CA LEU A 32 -14.51 17.30 1.97
C LEU A 32 -14.34 15.98 1.21
N SER A 33 -14.40 14.85 1.92
CA SER A 33 -14.24 13.54 1.32
C SER A 33 -15.29 13.29 0.23
N GLY A 34 -14.82 12.87 -0.95
CA GLY A 34 -15.65 12.56 -2.11
C GLY A 34 -16.16 13.77 -2.89
N TYR A 35 -15.69 14.98 -2.58
CA TYR A 35 -16.06 16.18 -3.33
C TYR A 35 -15.32 16.22 -4.66
N ARG A 36 -15.93 16.86 -5.67
CA ARG A 36 -15.39 16.94 -7.04
C ARG A 36 -14.71 18.28 -7.31
N LEU A 37 -13.99 18.79 -6.32
CA LEU A 37 -13.23 20.03 -6.41
C LEU A 37 -12.00 19.82 -7.29
N GLU A 38 -11.66 20.80 -8.12
CA GLU A 38 -10.39 20.82 -8.86
C GLU A 38 -9.23 21.37 -7.99
N GLY A 39 -9.56 22.26 -7.06
CA GLY A 39 -8.64 22.87 -6.11
C GLY A 39 -9.40 23.52 -4.94
N LEU A 40 -8.66 24.06 -3.98
CA LEU A 40 -9.21 24.76 -2.81
C LEU A 40 -8.92 26.27 -2.91
N PRO A 41 -9.70 27.12 -2.23
CA PRO A 41 -9.41 28.54 -2.12
C PRO A 41 -8.00 28.79 -1.57
N THR A 42 -7.29 29.77 -2.13
CA THR A 42 -5.91 30.12 -1.74
C THR A 42 -5.81 30.70 -0.33
N ASP A 43 -6.92 31.18 0.21
CA ASP A 43 -7.04 31.77 1.55
C ASP A 43 -7.64 30.82 2.59
N LEU A 44 -7.79 29.53 2.25
CA LEU A 44 -8.28 28.50 3.15
C LEU A 44 -7.38 28.36 4.39
N ARG A 45 -7.99 28.37 5.57
CA ARG A 45 -7.32 28.13 6.85
C ARG A 45 -7.98 26.98 7.59
N VAL A 46 -7.21 25.92 7.82
CA VAL A 46 -7.64 24.76 8.60
C VAL A 46 -6.61 24.48 9.69
N ALA A 47 -7.00 24.69 10.95
CA ALA A 47 -6.04 24.64 12.04
C ALA A 47 -5.55 23.21 12.38
N SER A 48 -6.45 22.23 12.35
CA SER A 48 -6.19 20.86 12.82
C SER A 48 -6.19 19.83 11.69
N ARG A 49 -7.33 19.59 11.04
CA ARG A 49 -7.48 18.46 10.10
C ARG A 49 -8.21 18.86 8.83
N LEU A 50 -7.60 18.57 7.69
CA LEU A 50 -8.20 18.67 6.37
C LEU A 50 -8.27 17.27 5.74
N ILE A 51 -9.49 16.79 5.48
CA ILE A 51 -9.74 15.50 4.83
C ILE A 51 -10.32 15.76 3.44
N LEU A 52 -9.68 15.23 2.42
CA LEU A 52 -10.03 15.38 1.01
C LEU A 52 -10.15 14.01 0.32
N ASP A 53 -10.30 12.95 1.10
CA ASP A 53 -10.24 11.57 0.64
C ASP A 53 -11.23 11.30 -0.50
N GLY A 54 -10.79 10.58 -1.52
CA GLY A 54 -11.62 10.18 -2.66
C GLY A 54 -12.11 11.35 -3.50
N SER A 55 -11.41 12.50 -3.50
CA SER A 55 -11.72 13.63 -4.37
C SER A 55 -11.19 13.37 -5.80
N PRO A 56 -12.05 12.97 -6.76
CA PRO A 56 -11.57 12.38 -8.02
C PRO A 56 -11.06 13.42 -9.01
N ARG A 57 -11.27 14.72 -8.75
CA ARG A 57 -10.86 15.83 -9.61
C ARG A 57 -9.80 16.75 -8.99
N LEU A 58 -9.40 16.51 -7.74
CA LEU A 58 -8.46 17.37 -7.04
C LEU A 58 -7.08 17.27 -7.70
N ARG A 59 -6.65 18.36 -8.34
CA ARG A 59 -5.36 18.42 -9.07
C ARG A 59 -4.28 19.14 -8.30
N SER A 60 -4.66 20.15 -7.51
CA SER A 60 -3.72 20.95 -6.73
C SER A 60 -4.32 21.40 -5.41
N LEU A 61 -3.42 21.73 -4.48
CA LEU A 61 -3.71 22.36 -3.21
C LEU A 61 -3.18 23.80 -3.24
N PRO A 62 -3.65 24.69 -2.35
CA PRO A 62 -3.15 26.05 -2.29
C PRO A 62 -1.69 26.09 -1.80
N GLU A 63 -0.91 26.98 -2.40
CA GLU A 63 0.46 27.27 -1.97
C GLU A 63 0.51 27.69 -0.50
N ASN A 64 1.58 27.32 0.20
CA ASN A 64 1.78 27.62 1.61
C ASN A 64 0.69 27.08 2.56
N LEU A 65 0.00 26.00 2.17
CA LEU A 65 -1.00 25.35 3.03
C LEU A 65 -0.36 24.86 4.33
N LYS A 66 -0.86 25.36 5.47
CA LYS A 66 -0.46 24.93 6.80
C LYS A 66 -1.62 24.27 7.52
N VAL A 67 -1.45 23.02 7.92
CA VAL A 67 -2.50 22.24 8.60
C VAL A 67 -1.88 21.20 9.52
N GLY A 68 -2.54 20.83 10.62
CA GLY A 68 -2.04 19.77 11.49
C GLY A 68 -1.91 18.42 10.78
N SER A 69 -3.01 17.95 10.19
CA SER A 69 -3.14 16.67 9.49
C SER A 69 -3.86 16.87 8.16
N LEU A 70 -3.27 16.34 7.10
CA LEU A 70 -3.79 16.37 5.74
C LEU A 70 -4.00 14.93 5.24
N SER A 71 -5.23 14.60 4.90
CA SER A 71 -5.60 13.32 4.30
C SER A 71 -6.08 13.55 2.87
N LEU A 72 -5.42 12.91 1.91
CA LEU A 72 -5.64 13.00 0.47
C LEU A 72 -5.88 11.62 -0.13
N ARG A 73 -6.30 10.62 0.67
CA ARG A 73 -6.36 9.23 0.22
C ARG A 73 -7.20 9.10 -1.03
N ASN A 74 -6.77 8.28 -1.97
CA ASN A 74 -7.50 8.01 -3.20
C ASN A 74 -7.84 9.28 -4.04
N CYS A 75 -7.05 10.34 -3.96
CA CYS A 75 -7.17 11.49 -4.87
C CYS A 75 -6.53 11.14 -6.22
N MET A 76 -7.28 10.45 -7.08
CA MET A 76 -6.78 9.91 -8.35
C MET A 76 -6.30 10.98 -9.35
N ALA A 77 -6.69 12.24 -9.23
CA ALA A 77 -6.23 13.31 -10.14
C ALA A 77 -5.05 14.12 -9.61
N LEU A 78 -4.57 13.82 -8.39
CA LEU A 78 -3.51 14.57 -7.74
C LEU A 78 -2.15 14.13 -8.28
N GLU A 79 -1.44 15.05 -8.92
CA GLU A 79 -0.14 14.78 -9.54
C GLU A 79 1.03 15.34 -8.72
N ALA A 80 0.80 16.46 -8.02
CA ALA A 80 1.81 17.19 -7.26
C ALA A 80 1.26 17.73 -5.92
N LEU A 81 2.16 17.98 -4.96
CA LEU A 81 1.89 18.76 -3.75
C LEU A 81 2.36 20.22 -3.95
N PRO A 82 1.78 21.19 -3.21
CA PRO A 82 2.12 22.61 -3.36
C PRO A 82 3.45 22.96 -2.68
N GLU A 83 4.09 24.05 -3.11
CA GLU A 83 5.23 24.63 -2.41
C GLU A 83 4.82 25.18 -1.04
N GLY A 84 5.73 25.07 -0.08
CA GLY A 84 5.51 25.59 1.27
C GLY A 84 4.47 24.82 2.09
N LEU A 85 4.06 23.61 1.65
CA LEU A 85 3.19 22.73 2.43
C LEU A 85 3.82 22.45 3.81
N GLU A 86 3.04 22.63 4.87
CA GLU A 86 3.49 22.40 6.24
C GLU A 86 2.44 21.59 7.02
N CYS A 87 2.80 20.38 7.45
CA CYS A 87 1.93 19.55 8.27
C CYS A 87 2.69 18.63 9.22
N TRP A 88 1.98 17.96 10.12
CA TRP A 88 2.54 16.88 10.96
C TRP A 88 2.24 15.51 10.37
N PHE A 89 1.05 15.34 9.80
CA PHE A 89 0.60 14.08 9.22
C PHE A 89 0.14 14.30 7.79
N LEU A 90 0.68 13.51 6.86
CA LEU A 90 0.31 13.52 5.45
C LEU A 90 0.00 12.09 5.00
N ASP A 91 -1.23 11.88 4.55
CA ASP A 91 -1.68 10.61 3.99
C ASP A 91 -2.08 10.78 2.53
N LEU A 92 -1.32 10.14 1.64
CA LEU A 92 -1.49 10.12 0.19
C LEU A 92 -1.85 8.70 -0.29
N SER A 93 -2.32 7.81 0.60
CA SER A 93 -2.56 6.41 0.25
C SER A 93 -3.47 6.28 -0.96
N GLY A 94 -3.07 5.50 -1.94
CA GLY A 94 -3.80 5.28 -3.18
C GLY A 94 -3.75 6.44 -4.17
N CYS A 95 -2.96 7.50 -3.97
CA CYS A 95 -2.77 8.54 -4.99
C CYS A 95 -1.92 8.02 -6.16
N GLU A 96 -2.47 7.17 -7.02
CA GLU A 96 -1.73 6.43 -8.05
C GLU A 96 -1.10 7.30 -9.14
N HIS A 97 -1.59 8.53 -9.32
CA HIS A 97 -1.05 9.50 -10.27
C HIS A 97 -0.04 10.50 -9.67
N PHE A 98 0.14 10.48 -8.34
CA PHE A 98 1.09 11.33 -7.67
C PHE A 98 2.52 10.92 -8.02
N HIS A 99 3.31 11.88 -8.49
CA HIS A 99 4.69 11.64 -8.93
C HIS A 99 5.63 12.82 -8.69
N GLN A 100 5.10 14.02 -8.40
CA GLN A 100 5.90 15.23 -8.27
C GLN A 100 5.86 15.82 -6.86
N TRP A 101 7.03 15.89 -6.23
CA TRP A 101 7.22 16.64 -4.98
C TRP A 101 7.49 18.12 -5.25
N PRO A 102 7.12 19.02 -4.32
CA PRO A 102 7.58 20.40 -4.31
C PRO A 102 9.07 20.47 -4.00
N GLN A 103 9.70 21.58 -4.35
CA GLN A 103 11.08 21.89 -3.97
C GLN A 103 11.21 22.07 -2.46
N GLN A 104 10.18 22.59 -1.79
CA GLN A 104 10.15 22.75 -0.35
C GLN A 104 8.79 22.40 0.24
N ALA A 105 8.79 21.46 1.18
CA ALA A 105 7.68 21.19 2.10
C ALA A 105 8.22 20.68 3.44
N VAL A 106 7.37 20.68 4.45
CA VAL A 106 7.71 20.27 5.81
C VAL A 106 6.65 19.30 6.35
N VAL A 107 7.06 18.07 6.61
CA VAL A 107 6.31 17.11 7.43
C VAL A 107 7.00 17.01 8.78
N ARG A 108 6.47 17.69 9.80
CA ARG A 108 7.12 17.87 11.11
C ARG A 108 7.04 16.62 11.96
N ASN A 109 8.06 15.76 11.95
CA ASN A 109 8.26 14.67 12.91
C ASN A 109 7.03 13.75 13.13
N GLY A 110 6.08 13.73 12.20
CA GLY A 110 4.89 12.90 12.27
C GLY A 110 4.97 11.80 11.22
N SER A 111 3.85 11.48 10.57
CA SER A 111 3.79 10.34 9.64
C SER A 111 3.56 10.80 8.22
N LEU A 112 4.31 10.18 7.30
CA LEU A 112 4.09 10.26 5.86
C LEU A 112 3.64 8.89 5.36
N ILE A 113 2.41 8.82 4.87
CA ILE A 113 1.81 7.58 4.37
C ILE A 113 1.64 7.72 2.85
N LEU A 114 2.37 6.89 2.09
CA LEU A 114 2.43 6.90 0.62
C LEU A 114 1.95 5.58 0.02
N ARG A 115 1.23 4.77 0.79
CA ARG A 115 0.81 3.42 0.40
C ARG A 115 0.17 3.42 -0.99
N ASP A 116 0.58 2.50 -1.85
CA ASP A 116 0.05 2.33 -3.21
C ASP A 116 0.17 3.58 -4.12
N CYS A 117 1.15 4.48 -3.89
CA CYS A 117 1.51 5.54 -4.82
C CYS A 117 2.35 5.00 -6.00
N ARG A 118 1.71 4.29 -6.93
CA ARG A 118 2.38 3.43 -7.92
C ARG A 118 3.30 4.14 -8.92
N ARG A 119 3.08 5.44 -9.19
CA ARG A 119 3.92 6.27 -10.08
C ARG A 119 5.02 7.07 -9.37
N LEU A 120 5.10 6.94 -8.05
CA LEU A 120 6.10 7.67 -7.27
C LEU A 120 7.47 7.00 -7.42
N ALA A 121 8.38 7.68 -8.11
CA ALA A 121 9.71 7.15 -8.43
C ALA A 121 10.80 7.50 -7.41
N ALA A 122 10.62 8.56 -6.60
CA ALA A 122 11.59 8.96 -5.59
C ALA A 122 10.93 9.68 -4.40
N LEU A 123 11.64 9.72 -3.29
CA LEU A 123 11.36 10.60 -2.15
C LEU A 123 12.13 11.92 -2.31
N PRO A 124 11.64 13.03 -1.74
CA PRO A 124 12.27 14.33 -1.93
C PRO A 124 13.43 14.56 -0.95
N GLU A 125 14.42 15.34 -1.36
CA GLU A 125 15.62 15.65 -0.56
C GLU A 125 15.32 16.49 0.70
N TRP A 126 14.21 17.21 0.76
CA TRP A 126 13.84 17.93 1.99
C TRP A 126 13.32 16.99 3.10
N LEU A 127 13.04 15.72 2.78
CA LEU A 127 12.53 14.75 3.75
C LEU A 127 13.64 14.35 4.72
N SER A 128 13.56 14.87 5.95
CA SER A 128 14.63 14.74 6.94
C SER A 128 14.22 13.95 8.18
N ARG A 129 13.26 14.41 9.00
CA ARG A 129 12.87 13.72 10.23
C ARG A 129 11.39 13.39 10.27
N LEU A 130 11.07 12.10 10.40
CA LEU A 130 9.71 11.60 10.58
C LEU A 130 9.61 10.70 11.81
N ALA A 131 8.40 10.57 12.35
CA ALA A 131 8.06 9.42 13.18
C ALA A 131 7.93 8.18 12.30
N ASN A 132 7.00 8.18 11.34
CA ASN A 132 6.71 6.99 10.55
C ASN A 132 6.72 7.28 9.06
N LEU A 133 7.13 6.28 8.28
CA LEU A 133 7.07 6.32 6.82
C LEU A 133 6.48 5.01 6.30
N ASP A 134 5.40 5.11 5.52
CA ASP A 134 4.77 3.97 4.87
C ASP A 134 4.93 4.11 3.35
N LEU A 135 5.74 3.22 2.76
CA LEU A 135 6.00 3.15 1.31
C LEU A 135 5.37 1.90 0.69
N ALA A 136 4.54 1.17 1.44
CA ALA A 136 4.06 -0.13 0.99
C ALA A 136 3.32 0.00 -0.36
N GLY A 137 3.68 -0.81 -1.36
CA GLY A 137 3.06 -0.74 -2.69
C GLY A 137 3.57 0.41 -3.58
N CYS A 138 4.74 0.98 -3.28
CA CYS A 138 5.44 1.92 -4.17
C CYS A 138 6.57 1.21 -4.94
N PRO A 139 6.29 0.51 -6.05
CA PRO A 139 7.25 -0.39 -6.70
C PRO A 139 8.44 0.31 -7.36
N GLN A 140 8.34 1.62 -7.62
CA GLN A 140 9.42 2.39 -8.25
C GLN A 140 10.40 3.01 -7.24
N ILE A 141 10.08 2.98 -5.95
CA ILE A 141 10.98 3.50 -4.91
C ILE A 141 12.09 2.48 -4.65
N ASP A 142 13.32 2.84 -4.95
CA ASP A 142 14.51 1.99 -4.79
C ASP A 142 15.41 2.39 -3.61
N ARG A 143 15.19 3.57 -3.02
CA ARG A 143 15.97 4.11 -1.91
C ARG A 143 15.17 5.11 -1.07
N VAL A 144 15.70 5.41 0.10
CA VAL A 144 15.29 6.55 0.93
C VAL A 144 16.41 7.60 0.95
N PRO A 145 16.11 8.89 1.22
CA PRO A 145 17.14 9.92 1.31
C PRO A 145 18.14 9.63 2.44
N GLU A 146 19.42 9.93 2.24
CA GLU A 146 20.48 9.68 3.22
C GLU A 146 20.20 10.41 4.55
N GLN A 147 19.80 11.67 4.50
CA GLN A 147 19.48 12.50 5.65
C GLN A 147 18.22 12.06 6.43
N LEU A 148 17.46 11.07 5.94
CA LEU A 148 16.23 10.63 6.58
C LEU A 148 16.53 9.96 7.94
N VAL A 149 15.85 10.45 8.98
CA VAL A 149 15.85 9.90 10.33
C VAL A 149 14.42 9.53 10.70
N LEU A 150 14.23 8.26 11.06
CA LEU A 150 12.96 7.73 11.55
C LEU A 150 13.05 7.46 13.05
N THR A 151 12.10 8.00 13.82
CA THR A 151 11.98 7.69 15.26
C THR A 151 10.98 6.56 15.54
N GLY A 152 10.12 6.27 14.56
CA GLY A 152 9.05 5.28 14.59
C GLY A 152 9.41 4.04 13.78
N TRP A 153 8.67 3.82 12.70
CA TRP A 153 8.78 2.65 11.83
C TRP A 153 8.82 3.00 10.34
N LEU A 154 9.31 2.07 9.53
CA LEU A 154 9.32 2.10 8.07
C LEU A 154 8.59 0.87 7.53
N ASP A 155 7.53 1.06 6.74
CA ASP A 155 6.95 -0.02 5.92
C ASP A 155 7.46 0.11 4.50
N LEU A 156 8.11 -0.93 3.99
CA LEU A 156 8.81 -0.97 2.71
C LEU A 156 8.35 -2.12 1.81
N ALA A 157 7.23 -2.75 2.15
CA ALA A 157 6.68 -3.86 1.38
C ALA A 157 6.41 -3.47 -0.08
N ALA A 158 6.78 -4.34 -1.02
CA ALA A 158 6.59 -4.09 -2.46
C ALA A 158 7.19 -2.77 -2.97
N THR A 159 8.30 -2.33 -2.36
CA THR A 159 9.23 -1.36 -2.94
C THR A 159 10.39 -2.08 -3.62
N ALA A 160 11.23 -1.35 -4.35
CA ALA A 160 12.48 -1.84 -4.89
C ALA A 160 13.69 -1.63 -3.94
N ILE A 161 13.45 -1.20 -2.69
CA ILE A 161 14.51 -0.95 -1.70
C ILE A 161 15.18 -2.27 -1.30
N THR A 162 16.49 -2.34 -1.46
CA THR A 162 17.30 -3.52 -1.11
C THR A 162 18.23 -3.31 0.09
N ALA A 163 18.43 -2.07 0.53
CA ALA A 163 19.19 -1.72 1.72
C ALA A 163 18.75 -0.34 2.25
N LEU A 164 19.09 -0.04 3.50
CA LEU A 164 18.89 1.28 4.09
C LEU A 164 20.23 1.99 4.31
N PRO A 165 20.24 3.34 4.36
CA PRO A 165 21.39 4.09 4.84
C PRO A 165 21.91 3.60 6.19
N ALA A 166 23.22 3.69 6.41
CA ALA A 166 23.88 3.12 7.59
C ALA A 166 23.30 3.64 8.93
N GLN A 167 22.97 4.93 9.01
CA GLN A 167 22.33 5.55 10.18
C GLN A 167 20.93 5.01 10.51
N MET A 168 20.30 4.29 9.58
CA MET A 168 18.97 3.71 9.74
C MET A 168 19.02 2.23 10.17
N GLY A 169 20.18 1.69 10.57
CA GLY A 169 20.34 0.28 10.96
C GLY A 169 19.37 -0.20 12.06
N ASP A 170 18.99 0.67 13.00
CA ASP A 170 18.07 0.32 14.10
C ASP A 170 16.59 0.62 13.79
N THR A 171 16.26 0.93 12.54
CA THR A 171 14.89 1.26 12.13
C THR A 171 13.96 0.09 12.36
N ARG A 172 12.79 0.34 12.96
CA ARG A 172 11.74 -0.67 13.11
C ARG A 172 11.08 -0.90 11.76
N LEU A 173 11.41 -2.00 11.12
CA LEU A 173 10.87 -2.35 9.80
C LEU A 173 9.50 -3.00 9.92
N ARG A 174 8.68 -2.74 8.91
CA ARG A 174 7.39 -3.37 8.69
C ARG A 174 7.28 -3.87 7.25
N TRP A 175 6.46 -4.89 7.08
CA TRP A 175 6.02 -5.38 5.79
C TRP A 175 4.49 -5.49 5.82
N ARG A 176 3.80 -4.56 5.15
CA ARG A 176 2.33 -4.45 5.16
C ARG A 176 1.76 -4.42 6.58
N GLY A 177 2.38 -3.62 7.45
CA GLY A 177 1.99 -3.45 8.85
C GLY A 177 2.56 -4.48 9.83
N VAL A 178 3.09 -5.61 9.35
CA VAL A 178 3.71 -6.65 10.20
C VAL A 178 5.15 -6.28 10.51
N ARG A 179 5.54 -6.30 11.79
CA ARG A 179 6.95 -6.04 12.17
C ARG A 179 7.85 -7.14 11.65
N ILE A 180 8.95 -6.76 11.00
CA ILE A 180 9.98 -7.67 10.50
C ILE A 180 11.37 -7.23 10.96
N ASP A 181 12.35 -8.12 10.81
CA ASP A 181 13.77 -7.80 10.96
C ASP A 181 14.42 -7.48 9.61
N GLN A 182 15.69 -7.06 9.64
CA GLN A 182 16.45 -6.76 8.41
C GLN A 182 16.68 -7.99 7.52
N ARG A 183 16.75 -9.20 8.11
CA ARG A 183 16.99 -10.42 7.34
C ARG A 183 15.78 -10.74 6.46
N VAL A 184 14.58 -10.66 7.01
CA VAL A 184 13.32 -10.81 6.27
C VAL A 184 13.17 -9.71 5.20
N ALA A 185 13.61 -8.48 5.50
CA ALA A 185 13.56 -7.37 4.55
C ALA A 185 14.54 -7.53 3.37
N PHE A 186 15.81 -7.79 3.66
CA PHE A 186 16.90 -7.59 2.69
C PHE A 186 17.69 -8.86 2.33
N GLN A 187 17.48 -9.97 3.04
CA GLN A 187 18.12 -11.26 2.78
C GLN A 187 17.09 -12.41 2.74
N PRO A 188 15.99 -12.29 1.98
CA PRO A 188 14.94 -13.29 1.95
C PRO A 188 15.41 -14.67 1.48
N GLU A 189 16.47 -14.74 0.67
CA GLU A 189 17.11 -15.97 0.20
C GLU A 189 17.76 -16.79 1.32
N SER A 190 17.99 -16.17 2.50
CA SER A 190 18.48 -16.88 3.68
C SER A 190 17.37 -17.59 4.47
N LEU A 191 16.10 -17.36 4.11
CA LEU A 191 14.96 -17.97 4.80
C LEU A 191 14.86 -19.46 4.43
N THR A 192 14.37 -20.29 5.38
CA THR A 192 14.13 -21.72 5.12
C THR A 192 12.69 -22.11 5.44
N ALA A 193 12.15 -23.13 4.76
CA ALA A 193 10.79 -23.58 5.07
C ALA A 193 10.64 -24.11 6.51
N SER A 194 11.68 -24.75 7.05
CA SER A 194 11.68 -25.27 8.42
C SER A 194 11.49 -24.16 9.46
N GLU A 195 12.24 -23.05 9.35
CA GLU A 195 12.07 -21.92 10.27
C GLU A 195 10.72 -21.21 10.11
N ILE A 196 10.18 -21.18 8.88
CA ILE A 196 8.87 -20.60 8.60
C ILE A 196 7.76 -21.45 9.21
N LEU A 197 7.82 -22.77 9.06
CA LEU A 197 6.85 -23.69 9.66
C LEU A 197 6.84 -23.60 11.20
N GLN A 198 7.99 -23.32 11.83
CA GLN A 198 8.12 -23.15 13.28
C GLN A 198 7.73 -21.75 13.78
N GLU A 199 7.55 -20.77 12.90
CA GLU A 199 7.12 -19.42 13.27
C GLU A 199 5.73 -19.46 13.88
N ARG A 200 5.57 -19.00 15.12
CA ARG A 200 4.27 -19.03 15.83
C ARG A 200 3.36 -17.87 15.43
N ASN A 201 3.95 -16.74 15.02
CA ASN A 201 3.18 -15.60 14.58
C ASN A 201 2.72 -15.82 13.12
N ALA A 202 1.45 -16.19 12.94
CA ALA A 202 0.87 -16.46 11.62
C ALA A 202 1.06 -15.30 10.60
N GLU A 203 0.98 -14.05 11.06
CA GLU A 203 1.19 -12.89 10.19
C GLU A 203 2.65 -12.77 9.75
N LEU A 204 3.61 -12.99 10.65
CA LEU A 204 5.04 -13.02 10.31
C LEU A 204 5.39 -14.23 9.43
N ARG A 205 4.76 -15.39 9.67
CA ARG A 205 4.91 -16.58 8.83
C ARG A 205 4.50 -16.28 7.39
N ARG A 206 3.34 -15.66 7.18
CA ARG A 206 2.85 -15.24 5.86
C ARG A 206 3.82 -14.29 5.16
N VAL A 207 4.35 -13.31 5.89
CA VAL A 207 5.38 -12.40 5.35
C VAL A 207 6.63 -13.16 4.96
N LYS A 208 7.14 -14.07 5.79
CA LYS A 208 8.33 -14.88 5.45
C LYS A 208 8.09 -15.75 4.22
N ILE A 209 6.89 -16.34 4.06
CA ILE A 209 6.51 -17.09 2.84
C ILE A 209 6.49 -16.16 1.61
N GLU A 210 5.91 -14.96 1.72
CA GLU A 210 5.92 -13.96 0.65
C GLU A 210 7.37 -13.57 0.26
N ARG A 211 8.22 -13.33 1.26
CA ARG A 211 9.63 -12.94 1.06
C ARG A 211 10.47 -14.05 0.45
N MET A 212 10.37 -15.28 0.95
CA MET A 212 11.05 -16.47 0.41
C MET A 212 10.55 -16.81 -1.00
N GLY A 213 9.29 -16.51 -1.30
CA GLY A 213 8.59 -16.95 -2.49
C GLY A 213 7.78 -18.21 -2.20
N ALA A 214 6.48 -18.15 -2.48
CA ALA A 214 5.54 -19.21 -2.11
C ALA A 214 5.87 -20.57 -2.75
N LEU A 215 6.38 -20.58 -3.98
CA LEU A 215 6.76 -21.81 -4.67
C LEU A 215 8.01 -22.46 -4.05
N GLU A 216 9.06 -21.68 -3.78
CA GLU A 216 10.28 -22.15 -3.10
C GLU A 216 9.94 -22.70 -1.72
N PHE A 217 9.09 -21.98 -0.97
CA PHE A 217 8.57 -22.45 0.30
C PHE A 217 7.86 -23.81 0.17
N ALA A 218 6.96 -23.97 -0.81
CA ALA A 218 6.22 -25.21 -1.01
C ALA A 218 7.11 -26.40 -1.38
N GLN A 219 8.15 -26.16 -2.19
CA GLN A 219 9.12 -27.19 -2.56
C GLN A 219 9.93 -27.66 -1.33
N GLN A 220 10.41 -26.73 -0.50
CA GLN A 220 11.15 -27.08 0.72
C GLN A 220 10.27 -27.65 1.83
N ALA A 221 9.00 -27.26 1.90
CA ALA A 221 8.04 -27.71 2.91
C ALA A 221 7.46 -29.11 2.62
N ASN A 222 7.88 -29.79 1.54
CA ASN A 222 7.32 -31.05 1.07
C ASN A 222 5.78 -30.99 0.91
N ALA A 223 5.30 -29.96 0.20
CA ALA A 223 3.86 -29.80 -0.04
C ALA A 223 3.22 -31.07 -0.63
N GLN A 224 2.06 -31.45 -0.10
CA GLN A 224 1.26 -32.53 -0.64
C GLN A 224 0.65 -32.10 -1.98
N VAL A 225 0.81 -32.92 -3.01
CA VAL A 225 0.08 -32.77 -4.27
C VAL A 225 -1.33 -33.33 -4.08
N LEU A 226 -2.34 -32.47 -4.16
CA LEU A 226 -3.75 -32.85 -4.08
C LEU A 226 -4.30 -33.28 -5.44
N ASP A 227 -3.84 -32.64 -6.52
CA ASP A 227 -4.28 -32.89 -7.89
C ASP A 227 -3.22 -32.42 -8.88
N GLU A 228 -3.18 -33.05 -10.06
CA GLU A 228 -2.35 -32.64 -11.20
C GLU A 228 -3.14 -32.75 -12.49
N ASP A 229 -3.10 -31.70 -13.31
CA ASP A 229 -3.69 -31.72 -14.64
C ASP A 229 -2.86 -30.89 -15.64
N ARG A 230 -3.46 -30.64 -16.81
CA ARG A 230 -2.86 -29.83 -17.86
C ARG A 230 -3.93 -28.95 -18.50
N ASP A 231 -3.57 -27.70 -18.77
CA ASP A 231 -4.34 -26.79 -19.60
C ASP A 231 -3.49 -26.32 -20.81
N PRO A 232 -4.00 -25.43 -21.69
CA PRO A 232 -3.21 -24.88 -22.79
C PRO A 232 -1.92 -24.18 -22.34
N GLY A 233 -1.90 -23.64 -21.11
CA GLY A 233 -0.76 -22.96 -20.54
C GLY A 233 0.31 -23.89 -19.99
N GLY A 234 -0.02 -25.15 -19.71
CA GLY A 234 0.93 -26.19 -19.35
C GLY A 234 0.46 -27.09 -18.19
N PRO A 235 1.39 -27.84 -17.57
CA PRO A 235 1.07 -28.64 -16.40
C PRO A 235 0.71 -27.75 -15.21
N ARG A 236 -0.27 -28.18 -14.41
CA ARG A 236 -0.65 -27.54 -13.16
C ARG A 236 -0.63 -28.55 -12.03
N ARG A 237 -0.36 -28.07 -10.81
CA ARG A 237 -0.43 -28.88 -9.59
C ARG A 237 -1.14 -28.12 -8.51
N LEU A 238 -2.11 -28.76 -7.85
CA LEU A 238 -2.72 -28.22 -6.64
C LEU A 238 -1.90 -28.70 -5.46
N LEU A 239 -1.24 -27.78 -4.77
CA LEU A 239 -0.35 -28.07 -3.64
C LEU A 239 -1.02 -27.70 -2.33
N ARG A 240 -0.77 -28.49 -1.28
CA ARG A 240 -1.23 -28.26 0.08
C ARG A 240 -0.08 -28.35 1.07
N ILE A 241 -0.02 -27.42 2.01
CA ILE A 241 0.90 -27.41 3.14
C ILE A 241 0.06 -27.21 4.40
N ASP A 242 0.07 -28.20 5.30
CA ASP A 242 -0.56 -28.04 6.60
C ASP A 242 0.32 -27.15 7.49
N LEU A 243 -0.28 -26.08 8.02
CA LEU A 243 0.39 -25.13 8.90
C LEU A 243 -0.05 -25.39 10.34
N GLN A 244 0.90 -25.32 11.28
CA GLN A 244 0.57 -25.47 12.69
C GLN A 244 -0.29 -24.28 13.16
N GLU A 245 -1.46 -24.61 13.73
CA GLU A 245 -2.40 -23.66 14.34
C GLU A 245 -2.92 -22.57 13.36
N ASP A 246 -2.89 -22.84 12.06
CA ASP A 246 -3.38 -21.93 11.01
C ASP A 246 -4.14 -22.73 9.94
N GLU A 247 -4.88 -22.01 9.10
CA GLU A 247 -5.49 -22.59 7.91
C GLU A 247 -4.38 -23.14 6.99
N PRO A 248 -4.55 -24.35 6.41
CA PRO A 248 -3.58 -24.90 5.47
C PRO A 248 -3.38 -23.97 4.28
N LEU A 249 -2.14 -23.85 3.82
CA LEU A 249 -1.84 -23.16 2.58
C LEU A 249 -2.16 -24.11 1.43
N VAL A 250 -3.17 -23.76 0.62
CA VAL A 250 -3.45 -24.43 -0.64
C VAL A 250 -3.17 -23.45 -1.78
N GLY A 251 -2.44 -23.91 -2.79
CA GLY A 251 -2.07 -23.08 -3.92
C GLY A 251 -2.04 -23.84 -5.23
N LEU A 252 -2.49 -23.20 -6.30
CA LEU A 252 -2.33 -23.68 -7.66
C LEU A 252 -0.95 -23.29 -8.17
N ASN A 253 -0.09 -24.30 -8.38
CA ASN A 253 1.14 -24.12 -9.14
C ASN A 253 0.80 -24.15 -10.63
N CYS A 254 1.06 -23.04 -11.32
CA CYS A 254 0.84 -22.90 -12.75
C CYS A 254 1.95 -22.08 -13.40
N ARG A 255 2.16 -22.33 -14.70
CA ARG A 255 3.13 -21.62 -15.53
C ARG A 255 2.45 -20.54 -16.36
N CYS A 256 2.99 -19.34 -16.35
CA CYS A 256 2.55 -18.27 -17.25
C CYS A 256 3.05 -18.56 -18.68
N PRO A 257 2.17 -18.70 -19.68
CA PRO A 257 2.58 -19.09 -21.03
C PRO A 257 3.44 -18.05 -21.74
N SER A 258 3.19 -16.76 -21.45
CA SER A 258 3.87 -15.63 -22.09
C SER A 258 5.26 -15.35 -21.53
N THR A 259 5.47 -15.58 -20.23
CA THR A 259 6.76 -15.29 -19.56
C THR A 259 7.55 -16.55 -19.22
N GLY A 260 6.90 -17.71 -19.25
CA GLY A 260 7.46 -18.99 -18.81
C GLY A 260 7.69 -19.10 -17.30
N ARG A 261 7.36 -18.07 -16.51
CA ARG A 261 7.50 -18.05 -15.05
C ARG A 261 6.49 -18.97 -14.38
N GLU A 262 6.92 -19.65 -13.33
CA GLU A 262 6.05 -20.47 -12.47
C GLU A 262 5.59 -19.67 -11.25
N TYR A 263 4.35 -19.88 -10.86
CA TYR A 263 3.70 -19.17 -9.76
C TYR A 263 2.94 -20.15 -8.90
N LEU A 264 2.95 -19.93 -7.58
CA LEU A 264 2.03 -20.59 -6.65
C LEU A 264 0.97 -19.58 -6.21
N LEU A 265 -0.24 -19.70 -6.76
CA LEU A 265 -1.36 -18.80 -6.47
C LEU A 265 -2.22 -19.39 -5.34
N ARG A 266 -2.31 -18.70 -4.21
CA ARG A 266 -3.11 -19.17 -3.06
C ARG A 266 -4.59 -19.22 -3.43
N VAL A 267 -5.26 -20.32 -3.09
CA VAL A 267 -6.69 -20.56 -3.31
C VAL A 267 -7.36 -21.04 -2.02
N PRO A 268 -8.70 -21.07 -1.94
CA PRO A 268 -9.39 -21.56 -0.74
C PRO A 268 -8.94 -22.99 -0.36
N PRO A 269 -8.80 -23.29 0.93
CA PRO A 269 -8.21 -24.56 1.39
C PRO A 269 -9.03 -25.81 1.07
N GLN A 270 -10.32 -25.63 0.72
CA GLN A 270 -11.25 -26.70 0.36
C GLN A 270 -11.17 -27.13 -1.11
N MET A 271 -10.36 -26.45 -1.93
CA MET A 271 -10.19 -26.79 -3.33
C MET A 271 -9.64 -28.21 -3.47
N LYS A 272 -10.20 -28.97 -4.41
CA LYS A 272 -9.87 -30.40 -4.62
C LYS A 272 -9.20 -30.69 -5.95
N SER A 273 -9.29 -29.79 -6.92
CA SER A 273 -8.67 -29.97 -8.24
C SER A 273 -8.06 -28.68 -8.78
N CYS A 274 -7.11 -28.83 -9.71
CA CYS A 274 -6.47 -27.74 -10.42
C CYS A 274 -7.50 -26.92 -11.21
N HIS A 275 -8.47 -27.59 -11.86
CA HIS A 275 -9.57 -26.94 -12.57
C HIS A 275 -10.43 -26.05 -11.66
N GLN A 276 -10.80 -26.56 -10.49
CA GLN A 276 -11.58 -25.81 -9.50
C GLN A 276 -10.82 -24.56 -9.02
N ALA A 277 -9.52 -24.73 -8.74
CA ALA A 277 -8.64 -23.65 -8.32
C ALA A 277 -8.47 -22.59 -9.43
N ALA A 278 -8.29 -23.02 -10.68
CA ALA A 278 -8.14 -22.13 -11.83
C ALA A 278 -9.42 -21.32 -12.10
N ALA A 279 -10.59 -21.96 -12.06
CA ALA A 279 -11.88 -21.30 -12.20
C ALA A 279 -12.08 -20.20 -11.13
N TRP A 280 -11.76 -20.51 -9.87
CA TRP A 280 -11.84 -19.56 -8.77
C TRP A 280 -10.90 -18.36 -8.96
N ILE A 281 -9.66 -18.59 -9.39
CA ILE A 281 -8.70 -17.52 -9.71
C ILE A 281 -9.23 -16.63 -10.84
N ALA A 282 -9.90 -17.21 -11.83
CA ALA A 282 -10.52 -16.49 -12.94
C ALA A 282 -11.85 -15.79 -12.57
N GLY A 283 -12.32 -15.93 -11.33
CA GLY A 283 -13.53 -15.25 -10.83
C GLY A 283 -14.84 -15.99 -11.11
N PHE A 284 -14.79 -17.29 -11.42
CA PHE A 284 -15.99 -18.12 -11.60
C PHE A 284 -16.35 -18.81 -10.28
N ASP A 285 -17.65 -18.74 -9.91
CA ASP A 285 -18.19 -19.43 -8.74
C ASP A 285 -18.41 -20.93 -9.00
N ASP A 286 -18.90 -21.27 -10.21
CA ASP A 286 -19.05 -22.64 -10.67
C ASP A 286 -17.88 -23.02 -11.60
N PRO A 287 -17.05 -24.01 -11.22
CA PRO A 287 -15.95 -24.47 -12.05
C PRO A 287 -16.37 -24.98 -13.44
N SER A 288 -17.61 -25.42 -13.61
CA SER A 288 -18.10 -25.90 -14.90
C SER A 288 -18.26 -24.80 -15.94
N ASP A 289 -18.38 -23.54 -15.53
CA ASP A 289 -18.46 -22.38 -16.41
C ASP A 289 -17.09 -21.95 -16.96
N TYR A 290 -16.00 -22.48 -16.40
CA TYR A 290 -14.63 -22.13 -16.79
C TYR A 290 -14.11 -23.08 -17.88
N HIS A 291 -13.91 -22.54 -19.08
CA HIS A 291 -13.37 -23.27 -20.24
C HIS A 291 -12.22 -22.49 -20.89
N PRO A 292 -10.95 -22.77 -20.52
CA PRO A 292 -9.80 -22.02 -21.01
C PRO A 292 -9.50 -22.18 -22.53
N ASP A 293 -10.25 -23.03 -23.25
CA ASP A 293 -10.04 -23.37 -24.67
C ASP A 293 -10.88 -22.53 -25.67
N HIS A 294 -11.54 -21.45 -25.25
CA HIS A 294 -12.46 -20.67 -26.11
C HIS A 294 -12.09 -19.21 -26.37
N GLU A 295 -10.81 -18.84 -26.33
CA GLU A 295 -10.35 -17.56 -26.92
C GLU A 295 -9.54 -17.85 -28.19
N SER A 296 -10.22 -17.70 -29.33
CA SER A 296 -9.63 -17.70 -30.68
C SER A 296 -9.81 -16.33 -31.32
#